data_AF-A0A9E0VUV9-F1
#
_entry.id   AF-A0A9E0VUV9-F1
#
_cell.length_a   1.000
_cell.length_b   1.000
_cell.length_c   1.000
_cell.angle_alpha   90.00
_cell.angle_beta   90.00
_cell.angle_gamma   90.00
#
_symmetry.space_group_name_H-M   'P 1'
#
loop_
_entity.id
_entity.type
_entity.pdbx_description
1 polymer ?
#
loop_
_entity_poly.entity_id
_entity_poly.type
_entity_poly.pdbx_seq_one_letter_code
_entity_poly.pdbx_strand_id
1 'polypeptide(L)' 'MMLSENEQMELRIIELQQEHEDLHLIIDHLSEQICPDQLRLRRLKKRRLFVKDQIEHLKSTLIPDIDA' A
#
# COMPACT_ATOMS: atom_id res chain seq x y z
N MET A 1 9.65 -24.51 -9.75
CA MET A 1 8.71 -23.98 -10.74
C MET A 1 8.90 -22.47 -10.75
N MET A 2 9.13 -21.84 -11.90
CA MET A 2 9.19 -20.36 -11.95
C MET A 2 7.76 -19.84 -11.81
N LEU A 3 7.57 -18.83 -10.95
CA LEU A 3 6.30 -18.10 -10.85
C LEU A 3 6.09 -17.33 -12.15
N SER A 4 4.90 -17.43 -12.71
CA SER A 4 4.46 -16.61 -13.84
C SER A 4 4.46 -15.12 -13.48
N GLU A 5 4.54 -14.25 -14.48
CA GLU A 5 4.54 -12.79 -14.27
C GLU A 5 3.30 -12.33 -13.49
N ASN A 6 2.13 -12.95 -13.74
CA ASN A 6 0.90 -12.68 -13.00
C ASN A 6 1.00 -13.09 -11.53
N GLU A 7 1.52 -14.28 -11.23
CA GLU A 7 1.72 -14.74 -9.84
C GLU A 7 2.72 -13.83 -9.09
N GLN A 8 3.75 -13.33 -9.77
CA GLN A 8 4.69 -12.36 -9.18
C GLN A 8 4.01 -11.02 -8.89
N MET A 9 3.14 -10.55 -9.77
CA MET A 9 2.34 -9.33 -9.54
C MET A 9 1.35 -9.50 -8.39
N GLU A 10 0.68 -10.65 -8.29
CA GLU A 10 -0.23 -10.96 -7.18
C GLU A 10 0.50 -10.97 -5.83
N LEU A 11 1.66 -11.63 -5.76
CA LEU A 11 2.52 -11.60 -4.57
C LEU A 11 2.91 -10.17 -4.22
N ARG A 12 3.28 -9.37 -5.21
CA ARG A 12 3.64 -7.96 -4.98
C ARG A 12 2.47 -7.14 -4.46
N ILE A 13 1.25 -7.39 -4.94
CA ILE A 13 0.04 -6.74 -4.43
C ILE A 13 -0.19 -7.11 -2.96
N ILE A 14 -0.01 -8.37 -2.58
CA ILE A 14 -0.15 -8.83 -1.20
C ILE A 14 0.88 -8.15 -0.29
N GLU A 15 2.14 -8.08 -0.70
CA GLU A 15 3.20 -7.38 0.04
C GLU A 15 2.85 -5.90 0.27
N LEU A 16 2.40 -5.21 -0.78
CA LEU A 16 2.02 -3.80 -0.69
C LEU A 16 0.78 -3.59 0.19
N GLN A 17 -0.17 -4.52 0.18
CA GLN A 17 -1.33 -4.48 1.08
C GLN A 17 -0.90 -4.61 2.54
N GLN A 18 0.01 -5.53 2.85
CA GLN A 18 0.58 -5.66 4.19
C GLN A 18 1.30 -4.37 4.60
N GLU A 19 2.15 -3.81 3.73
CA GLU A 19 2.82 -2.53 4.01
C GLU A 19 1.81 -1.39 4.24
N HIS A 20 0.71 -1.35 3.48
CA HIS A 20 -0.34 -0.35 3.66
C HIS A 20 -1.02 -0.44 5.03
N GLU A 21 -1.37 -1.65 5.48
CA GLU A 21 -1.98 -1.88 6.79
C GLU A 21 -1.01 -1.58 7.93
N ASP A 22 0.26 -1.98 7.80
CA ASP A 22 1.30 -1.63 8.77
C ASP A 22 1.46 -0.11 8.90
N LEU A 23 1.49 0.60 7.77
CA LEU A 23 1.53 2.06 7.77
C LEU A 23 0.29 2.68 8.42
N HIS A 24 -0.89 2.08 8.24
CA HIS A 24 -2.12 2.54 8.89
C HIS A 24 -2.01 2.43 10.42
N LEU A 25 -1.64 1.25 10.93
CA LEU A 25 -1.48 1.01 12.36
C LEU A 25 -0.43 1.94 12.99
N ILE A 26 0.69 2.16 12.32
CA ILE A 26 1.74 3.09 12.77
C ILE A 26 1.22 4.53 12.83
N ILE A 27 0.47 4.97 11.81
CA ILE A 27 -0.11 6.32 11.77
C ILE A 27 -1.10 6.51 12.92
N ASP A 28 -1.96 5.52 13.15
CA ASP A 28 -2.99 5.58 14.18
C ASP A 28 -2.33 5.67 15.57
N HIS A 29 -1.39 4.78 15.86
CA HIS A 29 -0.64 4.80 17.12
C HIS A 29 0.11 6.13 17.35
N LEU A 30 0.77 6.68 16.31
CA LEU A 30 1.48 7.95 16.42
C LEU A 30 0.52 9.14 16.58
N SER A 31 -0.72 9.03 16.10
CA SER A 31 -1.72 10.08 16.20
C SER A 31 -2.36 10.20 17.58
N GLU A 32 -2.34 9.13 18.38
CA GLU A 32 -2.86 9.08 19.75
C GLU A 32 -1.93 9.72 20.80
N GLN A 33 -0.70 10.08 20.40
CA GLN A 33 0.25 10.72 21.31
C GLN A 33 -0.18 12.13 21.70
N ILE A 34 0.14 12.56 22.94
CA ILE A 34 -0.22 13.89 23.48
C ILE A 34 0.34 15.05 22.63
N CYS A 35 1.52 14.84 22.03
CA CYS A 35 2.15 15.80 21.11
C CYS A 35 2.69 15.03 19.90
N PRO A 36 1.84 14.74 18.91
CA PRO A 36 2.23 13.92 17.78
C PRO A 36 3.15 14.71 16.84
N ASP A 37 4.19 14.07 16.32
CA ASP A 37 5.05 14.65 15.28
C ASP A 37 4.26 14.76 13.97
N GLN A 38 3.68 15.94 13.73
CA GLN A 38 2.84 16.22 12.57
C GLN A 38 3.60 16.06 11.24
N LEU A 39 4.90 16.37 11.20
CA LEU A 39 5.71 16.22 9.98
C LEU A 39 5.91 14.74 9.66
N ARG A 40 6.21 13.93 10.68
CA ARG A 40 6.31 12.48 10.54
C ARG A 40 4.98 11.86 10.10
N LEU A 41 3.87 12.23 10.74
CA LEU A 41 2.53 11.77 10.35
C LEU A 41 2.20 12.14 8.89
N ARG A 42 2.51 13.37 8.46
CA ARG A 42 2.30 13.80 7.07
C ARG A 42 3.11 12.98 6.07
N ARG A 43 4.37 12.67 6.38
CA ARG A 43 5.23 11.82 5.55
C ARG A 43 4.69 10.40 5.45
N LEU A 44 4.26 9.81 6.58
CA LEU A 44 3.69 8.47 6.61
C LEU A 44 2.37 8.39 5.83
N LYS A 45 1.47 9.36 5.99
CA LYS A 45 0.23 9.44 5.20
C LYS A 45 0.52 9.54 3.70
N LYS A 46 1.52 10.34 3.30
CA LYS A 46 1.94 10.43 1.90
C LYS A 46 2.49 9.10 1.38
N ARG A 47 3.29 8.38 2.18
CA ARG A 47 3.78 7.04 1.83
C ARG A 47 2.63 6.05 1.68
N ARG A 48 1.66 6.05 2.61
CA ARG A 48 0.48 5.18 2.56
C ARG A 48 -0.34 5.42 1.30
N LEU A 49 -0.53 6.68 0.90
CA LEU A 49 -1.19 7.03 -0.36
C LEU A 49 -0.41 6.47 -1.57
N PHE A 50 0.91 6.65 -1.61
CA PHE A 50 1.74 6.10 -2.68
C PHE A 50 1.68 4.57 -2.78
N VAL A 51 1.63 3.86 -1.64
CA VAL A 51 1.46 2.40 -1.62
C VAL A 51 0.08 2.01 -2.18
N LYS A 52 -0.98 2.73 -1.79
CA LYS A 52 -2.34 2.53 -2.35
C LYS A 52 -2.36 2.71 -3.87
N ASP A 53 -1.75 3.79 -4.37
CA ASP A 53 -1.69 4.08 -5.80
C ASP A 53 -0.93 3.00 -6.58
N GLN A 54 0.17 2.47 -6.03
CA GLN A 54 0.89 1.33 -6.62
C GLN A 54 0.05 0.06 -6.66
N ILE A 55 -0.72 -0.24 -5.60
CA ILE A 55 -1.63 -1.39 -5.59
C ILE A 55 -2.68 -1.24 -6.69
N GLU A 56 -3.28 -0.06 -6.82
CA GLU A 56 -4.29 0.21 -7.86
C GLU A 56 -3.69 0.09 -9.26
N HIS A 57 -2.46 0.58 -9.48
CA HIS A 57 -1.78 0.45 -10.76
C HIS A 57 -1.47 -1.02 -11.11
N LEU A 58 -0.98 -1.80 -10.15
CA LEU A 58 -0.70 -3.23 -10.35
C LEU A 58 -1.99 -4.01 -10.59
N LYS A 59 -3.05 -3.73 -9.83
CA LYS A 59 -4.38 -4.33 -10.06
C LYS A 59 -4.90 -3.98 -11.44
N SER A 60 -4.82 -2.72 -11.87
CA SER A 60 -5.25 -2.31 -13.22
C SER A 60 -4.45 -3.01 -14.33
N THR A 61 -3.17 -3.31 -14.09
CA THR A 61 -2.33 -4.06 -15.03
C THR A 61 -2.71 -5.54 -15.07
N LEU A 62 -3.16 -6.11 -13.94
CA LEU A 62 -3.64 -7.49 -13.83
C LEU A 62 -5.09 -7.65 -14.34
N ILE A 63 -5.86 -6.55 -14.38
CA ILE A 63 -7.25 -6.46 -14.86
C ILE A 63 -7.33 -5.66 -16.19
N PRO A 64 -6.70 -6.05 -17.32
CA PRO A 64 -7.04 -5.44 -18.60
C PRO A 64 -8.43 -5.85 -19.12
N ASP A 65 -9.14 -6.78 -18.46
CA ASP A 65 -10.21 -7.57 -19.09
C ASP A 65 -11.59 -7.51 -18.41
N ILE A 66 -11.84 -6.61 -17.43
CA ILE A 66 -13.12 -6.63 -16.68
C ILE A 66 -13.89 -5.28 -16.61
N ASP A 67 -13.28 -4.12 -16.88
CA ASP A 67 -14.04 -2.85 -16.91
C ASP A 67 -14.03 -2.20 -18.31
N ALA A 68 -14.95 -2.68 -19.17
CA ALA A 68 -15.46 -1.98 -20.36
C ALA A 68 -16.98 -1.79 -20.24
#